data_AF-A0A935UAD4-F1
#
_entry.id   AF-A0A935UAD4-F1
#
_cell.length_a   1.000
_cell.length_b   1.000
_cell.length_c   1.000
_cell.angle_alpha   90.00
_cell.angle_beta   90.00
_cell.angle_gamma   90.00
#
_symmetry.space_group_name_H-M   'P 1'
#
loop_
_entity.id
_entity.type
_entity.pdbx_description
1 polymer ?
#
loop_
_entity_poly.entity_id
_entity_poly.type
_entity_poly.pdbx_seq_one_letter_code
_entity_poly.pdbx_strand_id
1 'polypeptide(L)' 'MRLRGLQLEVVPVGRNALELHGWVPDRRARSIAARLVAEAVTVERLVNCVLVRGEDDLVQLGATDVGDEAIA' A
#
# COMPACT_ATOMS: atom_id res chain seq x y z
N MET A 1 16.67 -8.83 -3.09
CA MET A 1 15.23 -9.09 -3.28
C MET A 1 14.77 -8.31 -4.50
N ARG A 2 13.86 -8.85 -5.32
CA ARG A 2 13.44 -8.23 -6.59
C ARG A 2 11.92 -8.02 -6.57
N LEU A 3 11.47 -6.80 -6.89
CA LEU A 3 10.04 -6.44 -6.93
C LEU A 3 9.38 -6.68 -8.30
N ARG A 4 10.10 -7.30 -9.25
CA ARG A 4 9.62 -7.49 -10.62
C ARG A 4 8.39 -8.39 -10.63
N GLY A 5 7.36 -7.98 -11.36
CA GLY A 5 6.11 -8.74 -11.51
C GLY A 5 5.09 -8.49 -10.40
N LEU A 6 5.43 -7.68 -9.39
CA LEU A 6 4.46 -7.21 -8.41
C LEU A 6 3.64 -6.05 -9.01
N GLN A 7 2.35 -6.07 -8.75
CA GLN A 7 1.44 -4.97 -9.10
C GLN A 7 1.35 -4.04 -7.90
N LEU A 8 1.99 -2.88 -8.02
CA LEU A 8 1.95 -1.80 -7.04
C LEU A 8 1.40 -0.55 -7.71
N GLU A 9 0.60 0.21 -6.98
CA GLU A 9 -0.06 1.41 -7.46
C GLU A 9 0.38 2.62 -6.63
N VAL A 10 0.68 3.73 -7.30
CA VAL A 10 0.98 5.00 -6.64
C VAL A 10 -0.19 5.94 -6.91
N VAL A 11 -0.89 6.33 -5.84
CA VAL A 11 -2.10 7.14 -5.91
C VAL A 11 -1.83 8.52 -5.31
N PRO A 12 -2.07 9.64 -6.03
CA PRO A 12 -2.01 10.97 -5.44
C PRO A 12 -3.21 11.20 -4.51
N VAL A 13 -2.96 11.63 -3.28
CA VAL A 13 -3.99 11.79 -2.23
C VAL A 13 -4.04 13.18 -1.60
N GLY A 14 -3.70 14.20 -2.38
CA GLY A 14 -3.77 15.59 -1.95
C GLY A 14 -2.60 16.41 -2.48
N ARG A 15 -2.34 17.55 -1.84
CA ARG A 15 -1.22 18.41 -2.22
C ARG A 15 0.10 17.77 -1.79
N ASN A 16 0.92 17.42 -2.77
CA ASN A 16 2.28 16.91 -2.57
C ASN A 16 2.36 15.63 -1.70
N ALA A 17 1.31 14.80 -1.76
CA ALA A 17 1.21 13.57 -1.00
C ALA A 17 0.81 12.39 -1.90
N LEU A 18 1.45 11.25 -1.69
CA LEU A 18 1.17 10.00 -2.38
C LEU A 18 0.87 8.89 -1.37
N GLU A 19 0.05 7.94 -1.81
CA GLU A 19 -0.09 6.62 -1.21
C GLU A 19 0.50 5.57 -2.14
N LEU A 20 1.19 4.59 -1.56
CA LEU A 20 1.67 3.40 -2.25
C LEU A 20 0.84 2.20 -1.82
N HIS A 21 0.14 1.59 -2.77
CA HIS A 21 -0.77 0.47 -2.58
C HIS A 21 -0.25 -0.79 -3.27
N GLY A 22 -0.77 -1.93 -2.82
CA GLY A 22 -0.54 -3.23 -3.44
C GLY A 22 -0.09 -4.29 -2.45
N TRP A 23 0.26 -5.46 -2.98
CA TRP A 23 0.60 -6.63 -2.18
C TRP A 23 2.02 -7.12 -2.44
N VAL A 24 2.69 -7.51 -1.37
CA VAL A 24 4.07 -8.01 -1.41
C VAL A 24 4.21 -9.32 -0.63
N PRO A 25 5.21 -10.16 -0.96
CA PRO A 25 5.36 -11.45 -0.30
C PRO A 25 5.90 -11.36 1.14
N ASP A 26 6.62 -10.29 1.50
CA ASP A 26 7.20 -10.13 2.83
C ASP A 26 7.47 -8.65 3.18
N ARG A 27 7.77 -8.39 4.47
CA ARG A 27 8.08 -7.04 4.99
C ARG A 27 9.27 -6.39 4.31
N ARG A 28 10.25 -7.19 3.85
CA ARG A 28 11.45 -6.66 3.19
C ARG A 28 11.08 -6.08 1.84
N ALA A 29 10.22 -6.74 1.07
CA ALA A 29 9.67 -6.17 -0.16
C ALA A 29 8.89 -4.88 0.12
N ARG A 30 8.07 -4.83 1.18
CA ARG A 30 7.33 -3.62 1.56
C ARG A 30 8.27 -2.43 1.80
N SER A 31 9.33 -2.62 2.58
CA SER A 31 10.30 -1.57 2.86
C SER A 31 11.06 -1.12 1.61
N ILE A 32 11.45 -2.05 0.74
CA ILE A 32 12.14 -1.72 -0.52
C ILE A 32 11.22 -0.95 -1.47
N ALA A 33 9.95 -1.36 -1.60
CA ALA A 33 8.98 -0.71 -2.47
C ALA A 33 8.76 0.76 -2.08
N ALA A 34 8.47 1.02 -0.80
CA ALA A 34 8.27 2.39 -0.31
C ALA A 34 9.53 3.25 -0.47
N ARG A 35 10.72 2.67 -0.23
CA ARG A 35 11.97 3.39 -0.40
C ARG A 35 12.22 3.78 -1.85
N LEU A 36 11.98 2.88 -2.80
CA LEU A 36 12.16 3.18 -4.22
C LEU A 36 11.22 4.31 -4.70
N VAL A 37 9.97 4.33 -4.23
CA VAL A 37 9.05 5.43 -4.56
C VAL A 37 9.52 6.76 -3.97
N ALA A 38 9.95 6.75 -2.70
CA ALA A 38 10.48 7.94 -2.04
C ALA A 38 11.77 8.49 -2.70
N GLU A 39 12.62 7.61 -3.24
CA GLU A 39 13.82 8.02 -3.98
C GLU A 39 13.50 8.48 -5.41
N ALA A 40 12.42 7.98 -6.02
CA ALA A 40 12.05 8.30 -7.40
C ALA A 40 11.26 9.61 -7.55
N VAL A 41 10.53 10.04 -6.50
CA VAL A 41 9.63 11.20 -6.57
C VAL A 41 9.86 12.12 -5.38
N THR A 42 10.01 13.41 -5.63
CA THR A 42 10.06 14.43 -4.57
C THR A 42 8.63 14.75 -4.11
N VAL A 43 8.25 14.21 -2.96
CA VAL A 43 6.97 14.51 -2.29
C VAL A 43 7.19 14.84 -0.82
N GLU A 44 6.31 15.65 -0.24
CA GLU A 44 6.35 15.97 1.20
C GLU A 44 5.93 14.77 2.05
N ARG A 45 4.99 13.97 1.55
CA ARG A 45 4.47 12.82 2.29
C ARG A 45 4.23 11.63 1.38
N LEU A 46 4.82 10.50 1.76
CA LEU A 46 4.51 9.18 1.20
C LEU A 46 3.91 8.32 2.30
N VAL A 47 2.68 7.84 2.09
CA VAL A 47 2.02 6.89 2.98
C VAL A 47 2.17 5.48 2.38
N ASN A 48 2.75 4.57 3.15
CA ASN A 48 2.96 3.20 2.73
C ASN A 48 1.75 2.34 3.12
N CYS A 49 0.86 2.09 2.16
CA CYS A 49 -0.34 1.27 2.29
C CYS A 49 -0.13 -0.16 1.75
N VAL A 50 1.12 -0.59 1.54
CA VAL A 50 1.42 -1.92 1.00
C VAL A 50 1.17 -3.00 2.04
N LEU A 51 0.42 -4.01 1.61
CA LEU A 51 0.03 -5.16 2.42
C LEU A 51 0.98 -6.35 2.18
N VAL A 52 1.23 -7.12 3.24
CA VAL A 52 2.15 -8.26 3.26
C VAL A 52 1.35 -9.55 3.29
N ARG A 53 1.57 -10.43 2.32
CA ARG A 53 0.96 -11.76 2.27
C ARG A 53 1.31 -12.57 3.51
N GLY A 54 0.34 -13.31 4.02
CA GLY A 54 0.40 -14.09 5.25
C GLY A 54 0.22 -13.27 6.53
N GLU A 55 0.48 -11.95 6.50
CA GLU A 55 0.33 -11.08 7.66
C GLU A 55 -0.99 -10.31 7.62
N ASP A 56 -1.25 -9.64 6.49
CA ASP A 56 -2.40 -8.74 6.32
C ASP A 56 -3.62 -9.43 5.69
N ASP A 57 -3.50 -10.70 5.27
CA ASP A 57 -4.58 -11.45 4.63
C ASP A 57 -5.81 -11.59 5.56
N LEU A 58 -5.59 -11.68 6.87
CA LEU A 58 -6.66 -11.79 7.87
C LEU A 58 -7.31 -10.43 8.17
N VAL A 59 -6.58 -9.33 8.00
CA VAL A 59 -7.10 -7.97 8.22
C VAL A 59 -8.12 -7.60 7.14
N GLN A 60 -7.92 -8.06 5.90
CA GLN A 60 -8.86 -7.81 4.82
C GLN A 60 -10.20 -8.54 5.00
N LEU A 61 -10.20 -9.74 5.59
CA LEU A 61 -11.43 -10.49 5.87
C LEU A 61 -12.35 -9.76 6.85
N GLY A 62 -11.80 -9.06 7.85
CA GLY A 62 -12.59 -8.28 8.81
C GLY A 62 -13.06 -6.91 8.31
N ALA A 63 -12.49 -6.36 7.23
CA ALA A 63 -12.88 -5.06 6.67
C ALA A 63 -14.12 -5.14 5.75
N THR A 64 -14.41 -6.34 5.22
CA THR A 64 -15.57 -6.54 4.32
C THR A 64 -16.89 -6.57 5.08
N ASP A 65 -16.87 -6.84 6.39
CA ASP A 65 -18.07 -6.98 7.22
C ASP A 65 -18.60 -5.64 7.80
N VAL A 66 -17.97 -4.49 7.51
CA VAL A 66 -18.26 -3.20 8.20
C VAL A 66 -18.86 -2.11 7.30
N GLY A 67 -19.15 -2.37 6.03
CA GLY A 67 -19.50 -1.29 5.10
C GLY A 67 -20.56 -1.61 4.07
N ASP A 68 -21.83 -1.73 4.48
CA ASP A 68 -22.96 -1.39 3.59
C ASP A 68 -24.30 -1.06 4.29
N GLU A 69 -24.35 -0.97 5.63
CA GLU A 69 -25.53 -0.49 6.36
C GLU A 69 -25.22 0.82 7.09
N ALA A 70 -25.35 1.97 6.41
CA ALA A 70 -25.82 3.24 6.99
C ALA A 70 -25.64 4.42 6.03
N ILE A 71 -26.47 4.51 4.99
CA ILE A 71 -26.98 5.81 4.51
C ILE A 71 -28.44 5.61 4.07
N ALA A 72 -29.38 5.94 4.95
CA ALA A 72 -30.79 6.19 4.64
C ALA A 72 -31.21 7.48 5.37
#